data_AF-A0A2D5E274-F1
#
_entry.id   AF-A0A2D5E274-F1
#
_cell.length_a   1.000
_cell.length_b   1.000
_cell.length_c   1.000
_cell.angle_alpha   90.00
_cell.angle_beta   90.00
_cell.angle_gamma   90.00
#
_symmetry.space_group_name_H-M   'P 1'
#
loop_
_entity.id
_entity.type
_entity.pdbx_description
1 polymer ?
#
loop_
_entity_poly.entity_id
_entity_poly.type
_entity_poly.pdbx_seq_one_letter_code
_entity_poly.pdbx_strand_id
1 'polypeptide(L)' 'RDYDEEVRNANYETTSVYGFGHPAYYRNMIDVLRGKAEPETDGREGLKSLEVLIATYLSARDGKTVSLPLEY' A
#
# COMPACT_ATOMS: atom_id res chain seq x y z
N ARG A 1 -1.83 -14.09 26.05
CA ARG A 1 -3.30 -13.97 25.85
C ARG A 1 -3.66 -14.96 24.74
N ASP A 2 -4.86 -15.54 24.70
CA ASP A 2 -5.25 -16.59 23.72
C ASP A 2 -4.87 -16.26 22.26
N TYR A 3 -4.91 -14.97 21.90
CA TYR A 3 -4.56 -14.46 20.57
C TYR A 3 -3.09 -14.68 20.14
N ASP A 4 -2.17 -14.98 21.07
CA ASP A 4 -0.76 -15.22 20.74
C ASP A 4 -0.56 -16.59 20.05
N GLU A 5 -1.45 -17.56 20.30
CA GLU A 5 -1.39 -18.89 19.65
C GLU A 5 -1.80 -18.82 18.17
N GLU A 6 -2.73 -17.92 17.83
CA GLU A 6 -3.23 -17.73 16.47
C GLU A 6 -2.18 -17.11 15.53
N VAL A 7 -1.18 -16.39 16.06
CA VAL A 7 -0.10 -15.75 15.28
C VAL A 7 0.70 -16.77 14.48
N ARG A 8 0.95 -17.98 15.02
CA ARG A 8 1.68 -19.02 14.30
C ARG A 8 0.93 -19.58 13.10
N ASN A 9 -0.41 -19.55 13.17
CA ASN A 9 -1.30 -19.98 12.11
C ASN A 9 -1.64 -18.85 11.12
N ALA A 10 -1.24 -17.61 11.42
CA ALA A 10 -1.46 -16.44 10.55
C ALA A 10 -0.44 -16.32 9.39
N ASN A 11 0.51 -17.25 9.28
CA ASN A 11 1.35 -17.35 8.09
C ASN A 11 0.46 -17.78 6.93
N TYR A 12 0.13 -16.80 6.08
CA TYR A 12 -0.69 -16.99 4.89
C TYR A 12 -0.21 -18.21 4.09
N GLU A 13 -0.96 -19.32 4.15
CA GLU A 13 -0.82 -20.42 3.19
C GLU A 13 -1.23 -19.88 1.82
N THR A 14 -0.24 -19.38 1.10
CA THR A 14 -0.41 -18.91 -0.27
C THR A 14 0.14 -19.98 -1.20
N THR A 15 -0.61 -20.28 -2.26
CA THR A 15 -0.19 -21.23 -3.29
C THR A 15 0.94 -20.68 -4.17
N SER A 16 1.37 -19.44 -3.93
CA SER A 16 2.38 -18.72 -4.70
C SER A 16 3.03 -17.64 -3.85
N VAL A 17 4.32 -17.37 -4.10
CA VAL A 17 5.06 -16.21 -3.54
C VAL A 17 4.39 -14.86 -3.81
N TYR A 18 3.46 -14.82 -4.75
CA TYR A 18 2.68 -13.66 -5.14
C TYR A 18 1.36 -13.50 -4.38
N GLY A 19 1.00 -14.45 -3.52
CA GLY A 19 -0.22 -14.38 -2.73
C GLY A 19 -1.49 -14.12 -3.55
N PHE A 20 -2.52 -13.61 -2.88
CA PHE A 20 -3.81 -13.34 -3.52
C PHE A 20 -3.87 -12.01 -4.27
N GLY A 21 -3.05 -11.03 -3.88
CA GLY A 21 -3.14 -9.65 -4.38
C GLY A 21 -2.53 -9.43 -5.77
N HIS A 22 -1.36 -10.02 -6.05
CA HIS A 22 -0.64 -9.73 -7.29
C HIS A 22 -1.40 -10.16 -8.56
N PRO A 23 -2.04 -11.36 -8.64
CA PRO A 23 -2.80 -11.71 -9.84
C PRO A 23 -3.95 -10.74 -10.13
N ALA A 24 -4.63 -10.25 -9.09
CA ALA A 24 -5.68 -9.24 -9.21
C ALA A 24 -5.11 -7.89 -9.67
N TYR A 25 -3.99 -7.46 -9.09
CA TYR A 25 -3.29 -6.24 -9.48
C TYR A 25 -2.87 -6.26 -10.97
N TYR A 26 -2.25 -7.35 -11.42
CA TYR A 26 -1.87 -7.52 -12.83
C TYR A 26 -3.10 -7.56 -13.75
N ARG A 27 -4.21 -8.13 -13.30
CA ARG A 27 -5.47 -8.12 -14.06
C ARG A 27 -5.99 -6.69 -14.26
N ASN A 28 -6.08 -5.90 -13.19
CA ASN A 28 -6.48 -4.49 -13.28
C ASN A 28 -5.57 -3.74 -14.28
N MET A 29 -4.25 -3.91 -14.16
CA MET A 29 -3.30 -3.28 -15.08
C MET A 29 -3.55 -3.65 -16.56
N ILE A 30 -3.79 -4.94 -16.85
CA ILE A 30 -4.08 -5.40 -18.23
C ILE A 30 -5.41 -4.82 -18.74
N ASP A 31 -6.44 -4.78 -17.89
CA ASP A 31 -7.75 -4.26 -18.28
C ASP A 31 -7.73 -2.74 -18.51
N VAL A 32 -6.97 -1.99 -17.71
CA VAL A 32 -6.70 -0.55 -17.93
C VAL A 32 -5.99 -0.31 -19.25
N LEU A 33 -4.93 -1.06 -19.55
CA LEU A 33 -4.21 -0.96 -20.83
C LEU A 33 -5.09 -1.31 -22.05
N ARG A 34 -6.18 -2.06 -21.83
CA ARG A 34 -7.17 -2.40 -22.85
C ARG A 34 -8.37 -1.44 -22.89
N GLY A 35 -8.40 -0.41 -22.06
CA GLY A 35 -9.51 0.55 -21.96
C GLY A 35 -10.80 -0.06 -21.38
N LYS A 36 -10.69 -1.12 -20.56
CA LYS A 36 -11.82 -1.84 -19.97
C LYS A 36 -12.06 -1.51 -18.50
N ALA A 37 -11.11 -0.85 -17.85
CA ALA A 37 -11.17 -0.50 -16.43
C ALA A 37 -10.40 0.79 -16.15
N GLU A 38 -10.66 1.39 -14.99
CA GLU A 38 -9.84 2.46 -14.42
C GLU A 38 -8.75 1.86 -13.49
N PRO A 39 -7.60 2.52 -13.35
CA PRO A 39 -6.55 2.06 -12.45
C PRO A 39 -7.02 2.10 -11.00
N GLU A 40 -6.96 0.95 -10.32
CA GLU A 40 -7.29 0.87 -8.88
C GLU A 40 -6.32 1.69 -8.02
N THR A 41 -5.08 1.86 -8.49
CA THR A 41 -4.08 2.74 -7.87
C THR A 41 -3.26 3.38 -8.98
N ASP A 42 -3.57 4.64 -9.28
CA ASP A 42 -2.81 5.44 -10.25
C ASP A 42 -1.62 6.14 -9.57
N GLY A 43 -0.87 6.92 -10.34
CA GLY A 43 0.26 7.68 -9.81
C GLY A 43 -0.15 8.68 -8.72
N ARG A 44 -1.35 9.27 -8.80
CA ARG A 44 -1.83 10.27 -7.83
C ARG A 44 -2.20 9.59 -6.51
N GLU A 45 -2.87 8.45 -6.56
CA GLU A 45 -3.15 7.65 -5.37
C GLU A 45 -1.85 7.17 -4.70
N GLY A 46 -0.84 6.79 -5.48
CA GLY A 46 0.48 6.43 -4.96
C GLY A 46 1.15 7.55 -4.16
N LEU A 47 1.04 8.81 -4.64
CA LEU A 47 1.64 9.97 -3.98
C LEU A 47 1.08 10.24 -2.58
N LYS A 48 -0.17 9.88 -2.28
CA LYS A 48 -0.76 10.08 -0.95
C LYS A 48 0.01 9.32 0.13
N SER A 49 0.35 8.05 -0.15
CA SER A 49 1.12 7.23 0.80
C SER A 49 2.57 7.73 0.94
N LEU A 50 3.17 8.14 -0.18
CA LEU A 50 4.51 8.70 -0.20
C LEU A 50 4.59 10.01 0.60
N GLU A 51 3.58 10.86 0.50
CA GLU A 51 3.47 12.11 1.25
C GLU A 51 3.52 11.86 2.77
N VAL A 52 2.77 10.85 3.26
CA VAL A 52 2.79 10.45 4.67
C VAL A 52 4.17 9.94 5.10
N LEU A 53 4.83 9.13 4.26
CA LEU A 53 6.18 8.63 4.54
C LEU A 53 7.19 9.78 4.65
N ILE A 54 7.12 10.75 3.72
CA ILE A 54 7.98 11.94 3.73
C ILE A 54 7.71 12.78 4.98
N ALA A 55 6.44 13.03 5.33
CA ALA A 55 6.09 13.77 6.55
C ALA A 55 6.61 13.06 7.81
N THR A 56 6.56 11.73 7.84
CA THR A 56 7.12 10.92 8.93
C THR A 56 8.63 11.09 9.05
N TYR A 57 9.36 11.06 7.92
CA TYR A 57 10.81 11.28 7.91
C TYR A 57 11.19 12.70 8.31
N LEU A 58 10.45 13.72 7.85
CA LEU A 58 10.65 15.11 8.26
C LEU A 58 10.42 15.29 9.76
N SER A 59 9.35 14.70 10.29
CA SER A 59 9.04 14.71 11.73
C SER A 59 10.13 14.06 12.56
N ALA A 60 10.61 12.88 12.15
CA ALA A 60 11.68 12.16 12.83
C ALA A 60 13.02 12.91 12.81
N ARG A 61 13.34 13.58 11.70
CA ARG A 61 14.56 14.37 11.54
C ARG A 61 14.54 15.64 12.41
N ASP A 62 13.42 16.35 12.42
CA ASP A 62 13.32 17.69 13.01
C ASP A 62 12.71 17.69 14.42
N GLY A 63 12.17 16.57 14.89
CA GLY A 63 11.53 16.44 16.21
C GLY A 63 10.26 17.28 16.37
N LYS A 64 9.53 17.55 15.27
CA LYS A 64 8.35 18.42 15.26
C LYS A 64 7.20 17.82 14.46
N THR A 65 5.98 18.23 14.78
CA THR A 65 4.79 17.90 13.99
C THR A 65 4.89 18.48 12.58
N VAL A 66 4.58 17.65 11.57
CA VAL A 66 4.48 18.04 10.16
C VAL A 66 3.03 17.92 9.71
N SER A 67 2.46 19.00 9.19
CA SER A 67 1.10 19.05 8.67
C SER A 67 1.04 18.66 7.20
N LEU A 68 -0.11 18.15 6.76
CA LEU A 68 -0.41 17.83 5.37
C LEU A 68 -1.48 18.80 4.81
N PRO A 69 -1.53 19.04 3.49
CA PRO A 69 -0.60 18.52 2.47
C PRO A 69 0.77 19.18 2.54
N LEU A 70 1.81 18.53 2.00
CA LEU A 70 3.17 19.07 1.94
C LEU A 70 3.29 20.23 0.95
N GLU A 71 2.49 20.22 -0.12
CA GLU A 71 2.39 21.28 -1.12
C GLU A 71 0.90 21.58 -1.42
N TYR A 72 0.58 22.85 -1.74
CA TYR A 72 -0.77 23.34 -2.04
C TYR A 72 -0.97 23.62 -3.53
#